data_AF-A0A965Y8Y7-F1
#
_entry.id   AF-A0A965Y8Y7-F1
#
_cell.length_a   1.000
_cell.length_b   1.000
_cell.length_c   1.000
_cell.angle_alpha   90.00
_cell.angle_beta   90.00
_cell.angle_gamma   90.00
#
_symmetry.space_group_name_H-M   'P 1'
#
loop_
_entity.id
_entity.type
_entity.pdbx_description
1 polymer ?
#
loop_
_entity_poly.entity_id
_entity_poly.type
_entity_poly.pdbx_seq_one_letter_code
_entity_poly.pdbx_strand_id
1 'polypeptide(L)' 'MIKSLTGHGVGVDVHEKPNIYNRPHPESKNIKFETGMVVCFEPITALESEDIVLK' A
#
# COMPACT_ATOMS: atom_id res chain seq x y z
N MET A 1 -6.82 1.31 10.70
CA MET A 1 -6.00 1.52 9.48
C MET A 1 -6.90 2.13 8.43
N ILE A 2 -6.43 3.13 7.69
CA ILE A 2 -7.22 3.69 6.58
C ILE A 2 -7.25 2.67 5.44
N LYS A 3 -8.45 2.20 5.08
CA LYS A 3 -8.63 1.03 4.22
C LYS A 3 -8.44 1.32 2.73
N SER A 4 -8.65 2.56 2.32
CA SER A 4 -8.55 3.03 0.94
C SER A 4 -7.11 3.41 0.53
N LEU A 5 -6.17 3.47 1.48
CA LEU A 5 -4.76 3.78 1.21
C LEU A 5 -3.85 2.59 1.49
N THR A 6 -2.80 2.52 0.69
CA THR A 6 -1.85 1.41 0.65
C THR A 6 -0.51 1.94 0.16
N GLY A 7 0.59 1.28 0.55
CA GLY A 7 1.87 1.51 -0.10
C GLY A 7 1.88 0.95 -1.53
N HIS A 8 3.02 1.08 -2.21
CA HIS A 8 3.15 0.78 -3.64
C HIS A 8 4.59 0.42 -4.04
N GLY A 9 4.79 -0.05 -5.26
CA GLY A 9 6.10 -0.12 -5.89
C GLY A 9 6.59 1.26 -6.32
N VAL A 10 7.90 1.45 -6.41
CA VAL A 10 8.53 2.70 -6.86
C VAL A 10 9.60 2.36 -7.89
N GLY A 11 9.59 3.09 -9.00
CA GLY A 11 10.54 2.88 -10.10
C GLY A 11 10.80 4.18 -10.85
N VAL A 12 10.42 4.20 -12.12
CA VAL A 12 10.43 5.43 -12.93
C VAL A 12 9.30 6.34 -12.48
N ASP A 13 8.14 5.75 -12.17
CA ASP A 13 7.00 6.45 -11.62
C ASP A 13 6.96 6.34 -10.09
N VAL A 14 6.38 7.35 -9.47
CA VAL A 14 6.20 7.36 -8.01
C VAL A 14 5.24 6.26 -7.56
N HIS A 15 4.21 5.94 -8.34
CA HIS A 15 3.24 4.89 -8.03
C HIS A 15 3.27 3.78 -9.07
N GLU A 16 3.88 2.66 -8.71
CA GLU A 16 3.89 1.44 -9.52
C GLU A 16 3.29 0.26 -8.74
N LYS A 17 3.03 -0.84 -9.44
CA LYS A 17 2.72 -2.11 -8.76
C LYS A 17 4.00 -2.66 -8.10
N PRO A 18 3.87 -3.49 -7.04
CA PRO A 18 2.64 -3.99 -6.43
C PRO A 18 2.01 -3.01 -5.42
N ASN A 19 0.73 -3.18 -5.12
CA ASN A 19 0.09 -2.50 -3.98
C ASN A 19 0.55 -3.18 -2.68
N ILE A 20 1.09 -2.42 -1.73
CA ILE A 20 1.57 -2.91 -0.43
C ILE A 20 0.54 -2.64 0.67
N TYR A 21 -0.38 -3.59 0.83
CA TYR A 21 -1.58 -3.42 1.67
C TYR A 21 -1.25 -3.31 3.16
N ASN A 22 -1.89 -2.32 3.80
CA ASN A 22 -1.82 -2.00 5.22
C ASN A 22 -2.53 -2.99 6.16
N ARG A 23 -3.19 -4.01 5.59
CA ARG A 23 -3.92 -5.07 6.30
C ARG A 23 -3.84 -6.35 5.48
N PRO A 24 -4.08 -7.54 6.07
CA PRO A 24 -4.20 -8.77 5.31
C PRO A 24 -5.17 -8.59 4.14
N HIS A 25 -4.67 -8.81 2.92
CA HIS A 25 -5.43 -8.68 1.69
C HIS A 25 -5.20 -9.92 0.81
N PRO A 26 -6.23 -10.48 0.15
CA PRO A 26 -6.08 -11.69 -0.68
C PRO A 26 -4.99 -11.55 -1.75
N GLU A 27 -4.88 -10.36 -2.38
CA GLU A 27 -3.87 -10.10 -3.41
C GLU A 27 -2.44 -10.09 -2.89
N SER A 28 -2.22 -9.84 -1.59
CA SER A 28 -0.86 -9.84 -1.00
C SER A 28 -0.16 -11.18 -1.18
N LYS A 29 -0.91 -12.28 -1.28
CA LYS A 29 -0.37 -13.63 -1.51
C LYS A 29 0.32 -13.79 -2.88
N ASN A 30 -0.01 -12.92 -3.84
CA ASN A 30 0.52 -12.97 -5.19
C ASN A 30 1.68 -12.00 -5.40
N ILE A 31 2.03 -11.20 -4.39
CA ILE A 31 3.16 -10.28 -4.46
C ILE A 31 4.45 -11.09 -4.39
N LYS A 32 5.30 -10.95 -5.40
CA LYS A 32 6.66 -11.49 -5.42
C LYS A 32 7.64 -10.34 -5.42
N PHE A 33 8.51 -10.30 -4.42
CA PHE A 33 9.60 -9.34 -4.39
C PHE A 33 10.78 -9.89 -5.18
N GLU A 34 11.32 -9.03 -6.04
CA GLU A 34 12.50 -9.33 -6.84
C GLU A 34 13.67 -8.46 -6.34
N THR A 35 14.88 -8.99 -6.44
CA THR A 35 16.08 -8.26 -6.03
C THR A 35 16.19 -6.95 -6.80
N GLY A 36 16.42 -5.85 -6.09
CA GLY A 36 16.55 -4.52 -6.67
C GLY A 36 15.23 -3.75 -6.83
N MET A 37 14.09 -4.38 -6.55
CA MET A 37 12.81 -3.67 -6.48
C MET A 37 12.81 -2.68 -5.31
N VAL A 38 12.32 -1.47 -5.55
CA VAL A 38 12.08 -0.47 -4.51
C VAL A 38 10.58 -0.43 -4.23
N VAL A 39 10.21 -0.49 -2.95
CA VAL A 39 8.82 -0.46 -2.53
C VAL A 39 8.63 0.51 -1.38
N CYS A 40 7.49 1.18 -1.38
CA CYS A 40 7.05 2.08 -0.33
C CYS A 40 6.08 1.34 0.60
N PHE A 41 6.44 1.23 1.87
CA PHE A 41 5.54 0.77 2.93
C PHE A 41 4.95 1.99 3.63
N GLU A 42 3.62 2.12 3.61
CA GLU A 42 2.92 3.33 4.11
C GLU A 42 1.84 2.98 5.12
N PRO A 43 2.20 2.65 6.38
CA PRO A 43 1.21 2.43 7.42
C PRO A 43 0.44 3.73 7.69
N ILE A 44 -0.83 3.77 7.26
CA ILE A 44 -1.69 4.94 7.42
C ILE A 44 -2.81 4.61 8.39
N THR A 45 -2.83 5.32 9.52
CA THR A 45 -3.72 5.07 10.65
C THR A 45 -4.52 6.32 11.00
N ALA A 46 -5.63 6.11 11.71
CA ALA A 46 -6.41 7.16 12.36
C ALA A 46 -6.98 6.60 13.66
N LEU A 47 -7.34 7.48 14.59
CA LEU A 47 -7.84 7.09 15.91
C LEU A 47 -9.28 6.54 15.85
N GLU A 48 -10.13 7.15 15.02
CA GLU A 48 -11.59 6.95 15.09
C GLU A 48 -12.23 6.47 13.78
N SER A 49 -11.49 6.50 12.67
CA SER A 49 -12.01 6.15 11.34
C SER A 49 -11.10 5.17 10.61
N GLU A 50 -11.70 4.36 9.74
CA GLU A 50 -11.00 3.52 8.78
C GLU A 50 -11.14 4.03 7.34
N ASP A 51 -11.85 5.14 7.14
CA ASP A 51 -12.15 5.74 5.85
C ASP A 51 -11.65 7.18 5.76
N ILE A 52 -11.51 7.64 4.52
CA ILE A 52 -11.18 9.04 4.19
C ILE A 52 -12.46 9.78 3.86
N VAL A 53 -12.66 10.91 4.53
CA VAL A 53 -13.69 11.89 4.15
C VAL A 53 -13.03 12.96 3.29
N LEU A 54 -13.32 12.93 1.98
CA LEU A 54 -12.91 13.99 1.07
C LEU A 54 -13.91 15.15 1.19
N LYS A 55 -13.38 16.38 1.25
CA LYS A 55 -14.18 17.61 1.22
C LYS A 55 -14.36 18.08 -0.22
#